data_AF-A0A136L587-F1
#
_entry.id   AF-A0A136L587-F1
#
_cell.length_a   1.000
_cell.length_b   1.000
_cell.length_c   1.000
_cell.angle_alpha   90.00
_cell.angle_beta   90.00
_cell.angle_gamma   90.00
#
_symmetry.space_group_name_H-M   'P 1'
#
loop_
_entity.id
_entity.type
_entity.pdbx_description
1 polymer ?
#
loop_
_entity_poly.entity_id
_entity_poly.type
_entity_poly.pdbx_seq_one_letter_code
_entity_poly.pdbx_strand_id
1 'polypeptide(L)'
;MSLKNLAHLSGASAILALAILIGVAAVGFDLFWPEPAPAKSKLQRAKEEAELEASLKDLRGRQAQAKGLIATYAWEGDPRKVSADALASATEIAQECGVKLATFRPQRPGEAEGVVTLAYTMSLEGPFPNVHEFLRRLETKPSRLSVVGCNWRAPMGLRTKSTRPSRHERIKARSPSARPRGHWRTTKRPARELGVLRSSDKWHK
;
A
#
# COMPACT_ATOMS: atom_id res chain seq x y z
N MET A 1 8.40 -85.22 -29.15
CA MET A 1 9.21 -84.51 -28.14
C MET A 1 9.48 -83.09 -28.64
N SER A 2 9.13 -82.09 -27.86
CA SER A 2 8.76 -80.73 -28.31
C SER A 2 9.96 -79.77 -28.39
N LEU A 3 10.21 -79.21 -29.58
CA LEU A 3 11.30 -78.28 -29.93
C LEU A 3 11.01 -76.80 -29.58
N LYS A 4 10.22 -76.52 -28.52
CA LYS A 4 9.85 -75.14 -28.14
C LYS A 4 10.72 -74.51 -27.04
N ASN A 5 11.65 -75.27 -26.44
CA ASN A 5 12.39 -74.82 -25.24
C ASN A 5 13.78 -74.23 -25.49
N LEU A 6 14.25 -74.15 -26.75
CA LEU A 6 15.60 -73.66 -27.06
C LEU A 6 15.67 -72.18 -27.43
N ALA A 7 14.54 -71.51 -27.70
CA ALA A 7 14.54 -70.07 -28.02
C ALA A 7 14.55 -69.16 -26.77
N HIS A 8 14.22 -69.69 -25.58
CA HIS A 8 14.16 -68.91 -24.34
C HIS A 8 15.53 -68.74 -23.65
N LEU A 9 16.53 -69.59 -23.95
CA LEU A 9 17.87 -69.50 -23.35
C LEU A 9 18.76 -68.41 -23.98
N SER A 10 18.51 -68.01 -25.23
CA SER A 10 19.25 -66.92 -25.88
C SER A 10 18.76 -65.53 -25.44
N GLY A 11 17.49 -65.40 -25.09
CA GLY A 11 16.93 -64.12 -24.62
C GLY A 11 17.27 -63.85 -23.15
N ALA A 12 17.18 -64.88 -22.29
CA ALA A 12 17.45 -64.74 -20.86
C ALA A 12 18.93 -64.40 -20.56
N SER A 13 19.88 -65.01 -21.29
CA SER A 13 21.30 -64.70 -21.13
C SER A 13 21.66 -63.30 -21.66
N ALA A 14 21.03 -62.85 -22.76
CA ALA A 14 21.21 -61.51 -23.29
C ALA A 14 20.68 -60.43 -22.34
N ILE A 15 19.53 -60.67 -21.70
CA ILE A 15 18.96 -59.76 -20.69
C ILE A 15 19.86 -59.69 -19.45
N LEU A 16 20.39 -60.83 -19.00
CA LEU A 16 21.27 -60.88 -17.84
C LEU A 16 22.62 -60.16 -18.10
N ALA A 17 23.19 -60.35 -19.29
CA ALA A 17 24.40 -59.65 -19.71
C ALA A 17 24.18 -58.13 -19.82
N LEU A 18 23.04 -57.70 -20.37
CA LEU A 18 22.69 -56.27 -20.46
C LEU A 18 22.49 -55.66 -19.06
N ALA A 19 21.85 -56.37 -18.13
CA ALA A 19 21.64 -55.91 -16.77
C ALA A 19 22.97 -55.74 -16.01
N ILE A 20 23.93 -56.66 -16.20
CA ILE A 20 25.27 -56.55 -15.63
C ILE A 20 26.00 -55.34 -16.22
N LEU A 21 25.89 -55.12 -17.54
CA LEU A 21 26.56 -54.00 -18.21
C LEU A 21 26.00 -52.64 -17.74
N ILE A 22 24.68 -52.53 -17.54
CA ILE A 22 24.03 -51.35 -16.95
C ILE A 22 24.47 -51.17 -15.49
N GLY A 23 24.56 -52.25 -14.72
CA GLY A 23 25.03 -52.20 -13.33
C GLY A 23 26.48 -51.69 -13.23
N VAL A 24 27.37 -52.18 -14.10
CA VAL A 24 28.77 -51.72 -14.15
C VAL A 24 28.85 -50.27 -14.62
N ALA A 25 28.03 -49.86 -15.60
CA ALA A 25 27.97 -48.47 -16.05
C ALA A 25 27.46 -47.53 -14.95
N ALA A 26 26.47 -47.95 -14.16
CA ALA A 26 25.93 -47.17 -13.05
C ALA A 26 26.97 -46.98 -11.93
N VAL A 27 27.67 -48.04 -11.55
CA VAL A 27 28.73 -47.97 -10.53
C VAL A 27 29.94 -47.18 -11.03
N GLY A 28 30.30 -47.33 -12.32
CA GLY A 28 31.35 -46.54 -12.94
C GLY A 28 31.01 -45.06 -13.04
N PHE A 29 29.74 -44.72 -13.29
CA PHE A 29 29.25 -43.34 -13.29
C PHE A 29 29.30 -42.74 -11.89
N ASP A 30 28.88 -43.48 -10.86
CA ASP A 30 28.89 -43.02 -9.47
C ASP A 30 30.31 -42.83 -8.91
N LEU A 31 31.26 -43.66 -9.33
CA LEU A 31 32.68 -43.52 -8.94
C LEU A 31 33.41 -42.40 -9.69
N PHE A 32 33.01 -42.11 -10.93
CA PHE A 32 33.69 -41.12 -11.78
C PHE A 32 33.05 -39.73 -11.74
N TRP A 33 31.80 -39.62 -11.30
CA TRP A 33 31.15 -38.33 -11.07
C TRP A 33 31.35 -37.93 -9.61
N PRO A 34 32.24 -36.97 -9.30
CA PRO A 34 32.40 -36.51 -7.92
C PRO A 34 31.06 -35.99 -7.41
N GLU A 35 30.68 -36.39 -6.19
CA GLU A 35 29.53 -35.82 -5.50
C GLU A 35 29.58 -34.30 -5.62
N PRO A 36 28.47 -33.62 -5.98
CA PRO A 36 28.47 -32.17 -6.04
C PRO A 36 28.85 -31.66 -4.65
N ALA A 37 30.08 -31.12 -4.53
CA ALA A 37 30.58 -30.55 -3.29
C ALA A 37 29.49 -29.64 -2.71
N PRO A 38 29.24 -29.66 -1.38
CA PRO A 38 28.16 -28.89 -0.79
C PRO A 38 28.25 -27.46 -1.29
N ALA A 39 27.21 -27.01 -1.99
CA ALA A 39 27.21 -25.85 -2.88
C ALA A 39 27.62 -24.52 -2.23
N LYS A 40 27.87 -24.50 -0.91
CA LYS A 40 28.36 -23.34 -0.18
C LYS A 40 29.43 -23.75 0.84
N SER A 41 30.58 -23.09 0.78
CA SER A 41 31.67 -23.24 1.74
C SER A 41 31.23 -22.84 3.16
N LYS A 42 31.89 -23.37 4.20
CA LYS A 42 31.61 -23.01 5.61
C LYS A 42 31.65 -21.49 5.84
N LEU A 43 32.53 -20.78 5.15
CA LEU A 43 32.63 -19.32 5.17
C LEU A 43 31.40 -18.61 4.58
N GLN A 44 30.80 -19.17 3.52
CA GLN A 44 29.57 -18.62 2.94
C GLN A 44 28.37 -18.82 3.88
N ARG A 45 28.28 -19.96 4.56
CA ARG A 45 27.24 -20.17 5.58
C ARG A 45 27.36 -19.20 6.75
N ALA A 46 28.58 -18.99 7.27
CA ALA A 46 28.81 -18.02 8.35
C ALA A 46 28.46 -16.58 7.93
N LYS A 47 28.72 -16.20 6.67
CA LYS A 47 28.29 -14.90 6.14
C LYS A 47 26.78 -14.80 6.02
N GLU A 48 26.11 -15.83 5.51
CA GLU A 48 24.66 -15.87 5.40
C GLU A 48 23.98 -15.82 6.76
N GLU A 49 24.50 -16.53 7.76
CA GLU A 49 24.03 -16.47 9.15
C GLU A 49 24.19 -15.05 9.73
N ALA A 50 25.35 -14.42 9.54
CA ALA A 50 25.58 -13.04 10.00
C ALA A 50 24.67 -12.02 9.28
N GLU A 51 24.43 -12.18 7.98
CA GLU A 51 23.51 -11.35 7.21
C GLU A 51 22.06 -11.52 7.66
N LEU A 52 21.65 -12.76 7.96
CA LEU A 52 20.32 -13.06 8.50
C LEU A 52 20.14 -12.48 9.90
N GLU A 53 21.14 -12.60 10.78
CA GLU A 53 21.12 -12.01 12.12
C GLU A 53 21.05 -10.48 12.05
N ALA A 54 21.83 -9.85 11.16
CA ALA A 54 21.79 -8.42 10.92
C ALA A 54 20.39 -7.98 10.44
N SER A 55 19.80 -8.74 9.52
CA SER A 55 18.44 -8.49 9.01
C SER A 55 17.38 -8.63 10.10
N LEU A 56 17.47 -9.65 10.95
CA LEU A 56 16.56 -9.83 12.08
C LEU A 56 16.68 -8.71 13.10
N LYS A 57 17.91 -8.24 13.36
CA LYS A 57 18.16 -7.12 14.27
C LYS A 57 17.57 -5.82 13.73
N ASP A 58 17.74 -5.54 12.43
CA ASP A 58 17.13 -4.37 11.79
C ASP A 58 15.60 -4.43 11.82
N LEU A 59 15.01 -5.58 11.44
CA LEU A 59 13.56 -5.78 11.47
C LEU A 59 12.98 -5.60 12.88
N ARG A 60 13.64 -6.12 13.92
CA ARG A 60 13.24 -5.89 15.31
C ARG A 60 13.37 -4.43 15.72
N GLY A 61 14.41 -3.75 15.28
CA GLY A 61 14.59 -2.31 15.49
C GLY A 61 13.44 -1.50 14.90
N ARG A 62 13.07 -1.78 13.64
CA ARG A 62 11.93 -1.15 12.96
C ARG A 62 10.61 -1.48 13.64
N GLN A 63 10.42 -2.72 14.07
CA GLN A 63 9.22 -3.13 14.81
C GLN A 63 9.09 -2.38 16.14
N ALA A 64 10.19 -2.23 16.89
CA ALA A 64 10.19 -1.48 18.14
C ALA A 64 9.87 0.00 17.91
N GLN A 65 10.43 0.62 16.86
CA GLN A 65 10.10 1.99 16.47
C GLN A 65 8.64 2.14 16.07
N ALA A 66 8.09 1.22 15.26
CA ALA A 66 6.69 1.22 14.87
C ALA A 66 5.75 1.09 16.09
N LYS A 67 6.06 0.17 17.01
CA LYS A 67 5.32 0.03 18.27
C LYS A 67 5.38 1.29 19.13
N GLY A 68 6.55 1.93 19.19
CA GLY A 68 6.71 3.22 19.88
C GLY A 68 5.84 4.31 19.29
N LEU A 69 5.76 4.40 17.96
CA LEU A 69 4.87 5.35 17.28
C LEU A 69 3.39 5.03 17.57
N ILE A 70 2.97 3.77 17.44
CA ILE A 70 1.59 3.35 17.74
C ILE A 70 1.20 3.72 19.18
N ALA A 71 2.09 3.46 20.16
CA ALA A 71 1.84 3.79 21.56
C ALA A 71 1.59 5.30 21.78
N THR A 72 2.20 6.19 20.98
CA THR A 72 1.95 7.65 21.10
C THR A 72 0.57 8.08 20.61
N TYR A 73 -0.08 7.30 19.75
CA TYR A 73 -1.41 7.59 19.19
C TYR A 73 -2.50 6.67 19.75
N ALA A 74 -2.15 5.59 20.44
CA ALA A 74 -3.10 4.67 21.03
C ALA A 74 -3.83 5.31 22.22
N TRP A 75 -5.11 4.98 22.34
CA TRP A 75 -5.87 5.24 23.56
C TRP A 75 -5.60 4.12 24.55
N GLU A 76 -5.52 4.46 25.83
CA GLU A 76 -5.38 3.49 26.91
C GLU A 76 -6.72 3.36 27.66
N GLY A 77 -7.07 2.14 28.07
CA GLY A 77 -8.23 1.87 28.93
C GLY A 77 -9.39 1.13 28.25
N ASP A 78 -10.56 1.20 28.88
CA ASP A 78 -11.77 0.52 28.42
C ASP A 78 -12.29 1.15 27.12
N PRO A 79 -12.51 0.37 26.04
CA PRO A 79 -13.09 0.84 24.78
C PRO A 79 -14.34 1.71 24.94
N ARG A 80 -15.18 1.45 25.96
CA ARG A 80 -16.40 2.23 26.20
C ARG A 80 -16.10 3.68 26.60
N LYS A 81 -15.06 3.89 27.42
CA LYS A 81 -14.63 5.24 27.81
C LYS A 81 -14.00 5.96 26.62
N VAL A 82 -13.16 5.26 25.87
CA VAL A 82 -12.54 5.78 24.65
C VAL A 82 -13.58 6.28 23.64
N SER A 83 -14.70 5.55 23.46
CA SER A 83 -15.78 6.02 22.58
C SER A 83 -16.47 7.29 23.07
N ALA A 84 -16.65 7.46 24.38
CA ALA A 84 -17.23 8.68 24.94
C ALA A 84 -16.29 9.88 24.78
N ASP A 85 -15.00 9.67 25.04
CA ASP A 85 -13.97 10.71 24.89
C ASP A 85 -13.78 11.11 23.43
N ALA A 86 -13.80 10.14 22.51
CA ALA A 86 -13.75 10.40 21.07
C ALA A 86 -14.95 11.24 20.59
N LEU A 87 -16.15 10.96 21.09
CA LEU A 87 -17.34 11.75 20.78
C LEU A 87 -17.24 13.17 21.36
N ALA A 88 -16.77 13.31 22.60
CA ALA A 88 -16.58 14.61 23.25
C ALA A 88 -15.60 15.47 22.45
N SER A 89 -14.42 14.93 22.12
CA SER A 89 -13.40 15.62 21.32
C SER A 89 -13.91 15.98 19.92
N ALA A 90 -14.59 15.06 19.23
CA ALA A 90 -15.19 15.35 17.94
C ALA A 90 -16.25 16.45 18.00
N THR A 91 -17.03 16.49 19.08
CA THR A 91 -18.07 17.52 19.29
C THR A 91 -17.44 18.88 19.56
N GLU A 92 -16.41 18.95 20.38
CA GLU A 92 -15.64 20.15 20.68
C GLU A 92 -15.02 20.74 19.41
N ILE A 93 -14.29 19.93 18.64
CA ILE A 93 -13.68 20.37 17.37
C ILE A 93 -14.75 20.83 16.36
N ALA A 94 -15.90 20.14 16.31
CA ALA A 94 -17.01 20.54 15.44
C ALA A 94 -17.55 21.92 15.82
N GLN A 95 -17.72 22.20 17.11
CA GLN A 95 -18.16 23.49 17.62
C GLN A 95 -17.15 24.60 17.30
N GLU A 96 -15.86 24.36 17.54
CA GLU A 96 -14.78 25.32 17.23
C GLU A 96 -14.72 25.67 15.74
N CYS A 97 -14.92 24.69 14.86
CA CYS A 97 -14.91 24.89 13.41
C CYS A 97 -16.27 25.42 12.87
N GLY A 98 -17.29 25.57 13.71
CA GLY A 98 -18.63 26.00 13.27
C GLY A 98 -19.30 24.98 12.34
N VAL A 99 -19.08 23.69 12.58
CA VAL A 99 -19.67 22.57 11.85
C VAL A 99 -20.64 21.83 12.78
N LYS A 100 -21.78 21.38 12.25
CA LYS A 100 -22.73 20.59 13.02
C LYS A 100 -22.46 19.10 12.87
N LEU A 101 -22.18 18.42 13.99
CA LEU A 101 -22.09 16.97 14.03
C LEU A 101 -23.50 16.36 14.08
N ALA A 102 -23.99 15.87 12.94
CA ALA A 102 -25.36 15.36 12.80
C ALA A 102 -25.52 13.93 13.33
N THR A 103 -24.53 13.06 13.06
CA THR A 103 -24.51 11.69 13.60
C THR A 103 -23.10 11.26 13.97
N PHE A 104 -23.00 10.44 15.00
CA PHE A 104 -21.79 9.73 15.40
C PHE A 104 -22.18 8.31 15.77
N ARG A 105 -21.69 7.31 15.02
CA ARG A 105 -22.08 5.91 15.21
C ARG A 105 -20.84 5.02 15.33
N PRO A 106 -20.68 4.29 16.43
CA PRO A 106 -19.63 3.28 16.54
C PRO A 106 -19.90 2.14 15.55
N GLN A 107 -18.83 1.65 14.94
CA GLN A 107 -18.81 0.45 14.12
C GLN A 107 -18.26 -0.72 14.94
N ARG A 108 -18.36 -1.93 14.37
CA ARG A 108 -17.82 -3.13 15.02
C ARG A 108 -16.31 -2.95 15.26
N PRO A 109 -15.82 -3.16 16.51
CA PRO A 109 -14.39 -3.15 16.78
C PRO A 109 -13.65 -4.18 15.92
N GLY A 110 -12.52 -3.76 15.36
CA GLY A 110 -11.58 -4.63 14.67
C GLY A 110 -10.35 -4.86 15.56
N GLU A 111 -9.59 -5.91 15.27
CA GLU A 111 -8.29 -6.15 15.88
C GLU A 111 -7.23 -6.20 14.77
N ALA A 112 -6.18 -5.40 14.91
CA ALA A 112 -5.08 -5.34 13.97
C ALA A 112 -3.78 -5.21 14.75
N GLU A 113 -2.82 -6.12 14.50
CA GLU A 113 -1.48 -6.06 15.08
C GLU A 113 -1.43 -6.00 16.62
N GLY A 114 -2.42 -6.60 17.30
CA GLY A 114 -2.57 -6.58 18.75
C GLY A 114 -3.15 -5.29 19.32
N VAL A 115 -3.72 -4.42 18.46
CA VAL A 115 -4.42 -3.20 18.85
C VAL A 115 -5.90 -3.32 18.46
N VAL A 116 -6.76 -2.98 19.40
CA VAL A 116 -8.22 -2.89 19.15
C VAL A 116 -8.49 -1.57 18.44
N THR A 117 -8.98 -1.66 17.21
CA THR A 117 -9.38 -0.51 16.40
C THR A 117 -10.87 -0.24 16.59
N LEU A 118 -11.19 0.96 17.06
CA LEU A 118 -12.57 1.45 17.19
C LEU A 118 -12.89 2.35 16.00
N ALA A 119 -13.71 1.86 15.07
CA ALA A 119 -14.13 2.62 13.91
C ALA A 119 -15.43 3.38 14.20
N TYR A 120 -15.56 4.58 13.63
CA TYR A 120 -16.74 5.43 13.78
C TYR A 120 -17.19 5.95 12.42
N THR A 121 -18.50 6.11 12.26
CA THR A 121 -19.11 6.79 11.12
C THR A 121 -19.73 8.09 11.60
N MET A 122 -19.36 9.19 10.95
CA MET A 122 -19.78 10.54 11.34
C MET A 122 -20.45 11.23 10.16
N SER A 123 -21.51 11.99 10.42
CA SER A 123 -22.11 12.90 9.44
C SER A 123 -21.95 14.32 9.92
N LEU A 124 -21.40 15.18 9.07
CA LEU A 124 -21.12 16.58 9.34
C LEU A 124 -21.93 17.45 8.38
N GLU A 125 -22.48 18.54 8.89
CA GLU A 125 -23.21 19.54 8.13
C GLU A 125 -22.52 20.90 8.31
N GLY A 126 -22.11 21.52 7.20
CA GLY A 126 -21.53 22.86 7.24
C GLY A 126 -20.91 23.29 5.91
N PRO A 127 -20.41 24.53 5.83
CA PRO A 127 -19.63 25.01 4.69
C PRO A 127 -18.39 24.14 4.48
N PHE A 128 -18.05 23.85 3.22
CA PHE A 128 -16.90 23.01 2.88
C PHE A 128 -15.57 23.46 3.54
N PRO A 129 -15.22 24.77 3.58
CA PRO A 129 -13.98 25.21 4.24
C PRO A 129 -13.91 24.80 5.72
N ASN A 130 -15.03 24.91 6.44
CA ASN A 130 -15.13 24.58 7.85
C ASN A 130 -15.06 23.07 8.07
N VAL A 131 -15.70 22.26 7.21
CA VAL A 131 -15.58 20.80 7.28
C VAL A 131 -14.15 20.35 6.99
N HIS A 132 -13.47 21.00 6.04
CA HIS A 132 -12.07 20.72 5.76
C HIS A 132 -11.16 21.08 6.96
N GLU A 133 -11.39 22.21 7.62
CA GLU A 133 -10.67 22.56 8.85
C GLU A 133 -10.93 21.56 9.98
N PHE A 134 -12.19 21.13 10.15
CA PHE A 134 -12.57 20.09 11.09
C PHE A 134 -11.78 18.80 10.85
N LEU A 135 -11.74 18.29 9.61
CA LEU A 135 -11.00 17.08 9.26
C LEU A 135 -9.50 17.23 9.57
N ARG A 136 -8.93 18.38 9.23
CA ARG A 136 -7.52 18.67 9.54
C ARG A 136 -7.26 18.66 11.04
N ARG A 137 -8.12 19.29 11.86
CA ARG A 137 -7.98 19.28 13.33
C ARG A 137 -8.18 17.89 13.92
N LEU A 138 -9.11 17.12 13.36
CA LEU A 138 -9.37 15.75 13.77
C LEU A 138 -8.17 14.82 13.56
N GLU A 139 -7.28 15.09 12.62
CA GLU A 139 -6.05 14.32 12.38
C GLU A 139 -4.82 14.84 13.17
N THR A 140 -4.98 15.91 13.96
CA THR A 140 -3.86 16.42 14.77
C THR A 140 -3.59 15.53 15.98
N LYS A 141 -2.32 15.51 16.44
CA LYS A 141 -1.86 14.69 17.57
C LYS A 141 -2.78 14.63 18.81
N PRO A 142 -3.41 15.73 19.29
CA PRO A 142 -4.22 15.64 20.51
C PRO A 142 -5.50 14.80 20.37
N SER A 143 -6.08 14.69 19.17
CA SER A 143 -7.36 13.98 18.99
C SER A 143 -7.21 12.47 19.06
N ARG A 144 -6.02 11.93 18.69
CA ARG A 144 -5.78 10.49 18.52
C ARG A 144 -6.85 9.79 17.65
N LEU A 145 -7.44 10.54 16.73
CA LEU A 145 -8.41 10.07 15.74
C LEU A 145 -7.77 10.14 14.35
N SER A 146 -8.14 9.22 13.47
CA SER A 146 -7.67 9.20 12.08
C SER A 146 -8.85 9.06 11.13
N VAL A 147 -8.77 9.73 9.98
CA VAL A 147 -9.81 9.68 8.95
C VAL A 147 -9.41 8.65 7.90
N VAL A 148 -10.19 7.57 7.80
CA VAL A 148 -9.94 6.50 6.81
C VAL A 148 -10.54 6.84 5.44
N GLY A 149 -11.70 7.52 5.43
CA GLY A 149 -12.38 7.90 4.22
C GLY A 149 -13.44 8.96 4.45
N CYS A 150 -13.68 9.78 3.43
CA CYS A 150 -14.73 10.80 3.43
C CYS A 150 -15.61 10.63 2.19
N ASN A 151 -16.90 10.86 2.37
CA ASN A 151 -17.86 10.93 1.27
C ASN A 151 -18.58 12.27 1.32
N TRP A 152 -18.59 12.98 0.20
CA TRP A 152 -19.17 14.31 0.11
C TRP A 152 -20.50 14.24 -0.61
N ARG A 153 -21.53 14.83 0.00
CA ARG A 153 -22.83 14.99 -0.63
C ARG A 153 -23.18 16.47 -0.67
N ALA A 154 -23.45 16.98 -1.87
CA ALA A 154 -23.99 18.32 -2.00
C ALA A 154 -25.40 18.37 -1.39
N PRO A 155 -25.77 19.45 -0.69
CA PRO A 155 -27.14 19.62 -0.24
C PRO A 155 -28.06 19.59 -1.46
N MET A 156 -29.11 18.77 -1.37
CA MET A 156 -30.10 18.54 -2.41
C MET A 156 -30.98 19.79 -2.57
N GLY A 157 -30.39 20.87 -3.09
CA GLY A 157 -30.98 22.20 -3.08
C GLY A 157 -30.22 23.24 -3.90
N LEU A 158 -28.94 23.01 -4.22
CA LEU A 158 -28.21 23.80 -5.21
C LEU A 158 -28.55 23.34 -6.63
N ARG A 159 -29.85 23.23 -6.93
CA ARG A 159 -30.30 23.40 -8.30
C ARG A 159 -30.15 24.89 -8.55
N THR A 160 -28.94 25.31 -8.90
CA THR A 160 -28.73 26.62 -9.52
C THR A 160 -29.83 26.69 -10.55
N LYS A 161 -30.72 27.68 -10.43
CA LYS A 161 -31.64 27.98 -11.51
C LYS A 161 -30.71 28.28 -12.66
N SER A 162 -30.44 27.25 -13.47
CA SER A 162 -29.88 27.40 -14.77
C SER A 162 -30.89 28.31 -15.42
N THR A 163 -30.56 29.61 -15.42
CA THR A 163 -31.07 30.56 -16.37
C THR A 163 -30.59 29.98 -17.69
N ARG A 164 -31.30 28.96 -18.19
CA ARG A 164 -31.28 28.59 -19.58
C ARG A 164 -31.60 29.91 -20.24
N PRO A 165 -30.65 30.54 -20.96
CA PRO A 165 -30.97 31.76 -21.67
C PRO A 165 -32.19 31.42 -22.51
N SER A 166 -33.24 32.22 -22.35
CA SER A 166 -34.48 32.07 -23.09
C SER A 166 -34.13 31.85 -24.55
N ARG A 167 -34.85 30.94 -25.21
CA ARG A 167 -34.62 30.58 -26.63
C ARG A 167 -34.57 31.82 -27.55
N HIS A 168 -35.15 32.94 -27.11
CA HIS A 168 -35.11 34.23 -27.80
C HIS A 168 -33.76 34.98 -27.72
N GLU A 169 -32.93 34.77 -26.69
CA GLU A 169 -31.57 35.35 -26.64
C GLU A 169 -30.57 34.59 -27.52
N ARG A 170 -30.85 33.31 -27.82
CA ARG A 170 -29.96 32.49 -28.66
C ARG A 170 -30.00 32.91 -30.14
N ILE A 171 -30.98 33.72 -30.55
CA ILE A 171 -31.11 34.20 -31.94
C ILE A 171 -30.31 35.48 -32.18
N LYS A 172 -30.06 36.31 -31.16
CA LYS A 172 -29.25 37.54 -31.32
C LYS A 172 -27.73 37.30 -31.36
N ALA A 173 -27.25 36.14 -30.89
CA ALA A 173 -25.82 35.81 -30.88
C ALA A 173 -25.31 35.17 -32.19
N ARG A 174 -26.16 35.03 -33.22
CA ARG A 174 -25.77 34.66 -34.60
C ARG A 174 -25.83 35.88 -35.51
N SER A 175 -25.08 36.94 -35.21
CA SER A 175 -24.75 37.97 -36.21
C SER A 175 -23.29 37.78 -36.64
N PRO A 176 -23.01 37.28 -37.85
CA PRO A 176 -21.67 37.09 -38.35
C PRO A 176 -21.17 38.39 -39.03
N SER A 177 -20.63 39.33 -38.27
CA SER A 177 -19.86 40.42 -38.86
C SER A 177 -18.85 40.98 -37.87
N ALA A 178 -17.63 41.18 -38.37
CA ALA A 178 -16.44 41.71 -37.69
C ALA A 178 -15.63 40.70 -36.86
N ARG A 179 -14.78 39.93 -37.57
CA ARG A 179 -13.53 39.42 -36.99
C ARG A 179 -12.55 40.59 -36.88
N PRO A 180 -12.03 40.96 -35.69
CA PRO A 180 -10.81 41.74 -35.61
C PRO A 180 -9.63 40.78 -35.79
N ARG A 181 -8.87 40.96 -36.87
CA ARG A 181 -7.48 40.46 -36.93
C ARG A 181 -6.68 41.31 -35.94
N GLY A 182 -6.14 40.69 -34.89
CA GLY A 182 -5.40 41.43 -33.86
C GLY A 182 -4.42 40.55 -33.09
N HIS A 183 -3.18 40.54 -33.58
CA HIS A 183 -1.92 40.31 -32.87
C HIS A 183 -1.81 39.20 -31.81
N TRP A 184 -1.23 38.08 -32.25
CA TRP A 184 -0.47 37.18 -31.40
C TRP A 184 0.74 37.92 -30.80
N ARG A 185 0.62 38.39 -29.54
CA ARG A 185 1.79 38.77 -28.74
C ARG A 185 2.33 37.53 -28.05
N THR A 186 3.51 37.10 -28.51
CA THR A 186 4.37 36.11 -27.89
C THR A 186 4.92 36.67 -26.58
N THR A 187 4.24 36.39 -25.45
CA THR A 187 4.85 36.63 -24.14
C THR A 187 5.84 35.49 -23.85
N LYS A 188 7.13 35.78 -24.06
CA LYS A 188 8.26 35.00 -23.57
C LYS A 188 8.03 34.67 -22.09
N ARG A 189 7.90 33.38 -21.76
CA ARG A 189 8.04 32.89 -20.38
C ARG A 189 9.51 33.06 -19.97
N PRO A 190 9.82 33.77 -18.87
CA PRO A 190 11.16 33.71 -18.30
C PRO A 190 11.38 32.31 -17.71
N ALA A 191 12.49 31.69 -18.12
CA ALA A 191 13.00 30.46 -17.56
C ALA A 191 13.20 30.65 -16.05
N ARG A 192 12.41 29.93 -15.24
CA ARG A 192 12.70 29.81 -13.81
C ARG A 192 13.92 28.92 -13.66
N GLU A 193 14.96 29.53 -13.12
CA GLU A 193 16.17 28.92 -12.61
C GLU A 193 15.82 27.67 -11.78
N LEU A 194 16.28 26.52 -12.26
CA LEU A 194 16.40 25.31 -11.46
C LEU A 194 17.54 25.54 -10.48
N GLY A 195 17.19 25.98 -9.28
CA GLY A 195 18.08 25.98 -8.12
C GLY A 195 18.53 24.55 -7.84
N VAL A 196 19.78 24.27 -8.18
CA VAL A 196 20.54 23.08 -7.82
C VAL A 196 20.66 23.06 -6.29
N LEU A 197 19.85 22.23 -5.64
CA LEU A 197 20.01 21.90 -4.22
C LEU A 197 21.25 21.00 -4.08
N ARG A 198 22.27 21.57 -3.44
CA ARG A 198 23.51 20.92 -3.02
C ARG A 198 23.19 19.68 -2.19
N SER A 199 23.58 18.51 -2.70
CA SER A 199 23.82 17.31 -1.91
C SER A 199 25.12 17.49 -1.13
N SER A 200 25.03 17.72 0.17
CA SER A 200 26.16 17.65 1.09
C SER A 200 25.72 16.88 2.33
N ASP A 201 25.83 15.55 2.25
CA ASP A 201 25.89 14.72 3.45
C ASP A 201 27.20 13.96 3.46
N LYS A 202 28.12 14.50 4.27
CA LYS A 202 29.27 13.80 4.81
C LYS A 202 28.75 12.84 5.88
N TRP A 203 29.08 11.57 5.79
CA TRP A 203 29.10 10.68 6.95
C TRP A 203 30.51 10.14 7.12
N HIS A 204 31.06 10.44 8.30
CA HIS A 204 32.36 10.04 8.78
C HIS A 204 32.42 8.55 9.08
N LYS A 205 33.66 8.03 9.01
CA LYS A 205 34.13 6.71 9.46
C LYS A 205 33.86 6.45 10.93
#